data_AF-A0A6B0UH19-F1
#
_entry.id   AF-A0A6B0UH19-F1
#
_cell.length_a   1.000
_cell.length_b   1.000
_cell.length_c   1.000
_cell.angle_alpha   90.00
_cell.angle_beta   90.00
_cell.angle_gamma   90.00
#
_symmetry.space_group_name_H-M   'P 1'
#
loop_
_entity.id
_entity.type
_entity.pdbx_description
1 polymer ?
#
loop_
_entity_poly.entity_id
_entity_poly.type
_entity_poly.pdbx_seq_one_letter_code
_entity_poly.pdbx_strand_id
1 'polypeptide(L)'
;LFSAENVDVIFDMANQALSALAIWSRINSLQINVDKTKAELFRPKHKVVTIIRDIVLNSSKIEVVKSFKLLGVIFTATMSWDSHVNYLISKLSQVVGGINSHRC
;
A
#
# COMPACT_ATOMS: atom_id res chain seq x y z
N LEU A 1 8.84 3.10 8.72
CA LEU A 1 7.53 3.79 8.79
C LEU A 1 7.79 5.22 9.22
N PHE A 2 7.28 6.19 8.46
CA PHE A 2 7.41 7.62 8.76
C PHE A 2 6.14 8.10 9.46
N SER A 3 6.26 9.05 10.38
CA SER A 3 5.13 9.63 11.09
C SER A 3 5.41 11.11 11.36
N ALA A 4 4.46 11.97 11.00
CA ALA A 4 4.47 13.38 11.30
C ALA A 4 3.03 13.92 11.31
N GLU A 5 2.81 15.09 11.91
CA GLU A 5 1.49 15.73 11.91
C GLU A 5 1.12 16.30 10.54
N ASN A 6 2.12 16.83 9.84
CA ASN A 6 2.02 17.42 8.52
C ASN A 6 2.36 16.38 7.43
N VAL A 7 1.48 16.24 6.44
CA VAL A 7 1.66 15.34 5.30
C VAL A 7 2.91 15.67 4.48
N ASP A 8 3.26 16.94 4.32
CA ASP A 8 4.42 17.35 3.53
C ASP A 8 5.71 16.79 4.14
N VAL A 9 5.83 16.83 5.48
CA VAL A 9 6.98 16.27 6.21
C VAL A 9 7.07 14.76 6.00
N ILE A 10 5.95 14.04 5.97
CA ILE A 10 5.94 12.59 5.68
C ILE A 10 6.47 12.32 4.27
N PHE A 11 6.08 13.13 3.29
CA PHE A 11 6.53 12.98 1.89
C PHE A 11 8.01 13.30 1.74
N ASP A 12 8.52 14.33 2.43
CA ASP A 12 9.93 14.66 2.44
C ASP A 12 10.78 13.53 3.05
N MET A 13 10.35 12.99 4.20
CA MET A 13 10.99 11.84 4.83
C MET A 13 10.98 10.59 3.93
N ALA A 14 9.85 10.33 3.27
CA ALA A 14 9.73 9.21 2.35
C ALA A 14 10.65 9.35 1.13
N ASN A 15 10.70 10.52 0.51
CA ASN A 15 11.56 10.80 -0.64
C ASN A 15 13.05 10.75 -0.25
N GLN A 16 13.41 11.25 0.94
CA GLN A 16 14.79 11.13 1.45
C GLN A 16 15.19 9.65 1.62
N ALA A 17 14.31 8.83 2.19
CA ALA A 17 14.56 7.40 2.34
C ALA A 17 14.62 6.67 1.00
N LEU A 18 13.76 7.02 0.03
CA LEU A 18 13.80 6.46 -1.32
C LEU A 18 15.06 6.84 -2.07
N SER A 19 15.58 8.06 -1.88
CA SER A 19 16.87 8.49 -2.45
C SER A 19 18.02 7.64 -1.91
N ALA A 20 18.08 7.44 -0.59
CA ALA A 20 19.06 6.55 0.03
C ALA A 20 18.93 5.10 -0.46
N LEU A 21 17.69 4.60 -0.58
CA LEU A 21 17.39 3.27 -1.10
C LEU A 21 17.83 3.12 -2.56
N ALA A 22 17.61 4.14 -3.41
CA ALA A 22 18.04 4.14 -4.80
C ALA A 22 19.56 4.04 -4.93
N ILE A 23 20.29 4.80 -4.12
CA ILE A 23 21.76 4.76 -4.07
C ILE A 23 22.23 3.37 -3.64
N TRP A 24 21.70 2.86 -2.54
CA TRP A 24 22.05 1.53 -2.04
C TRP A 24 21.73 0.44 -3.08
N SER A 25 20.57 0.49 -3.70
CA SER A 25 20.14 -0.46 -4.73
C SER A 25 21.09 -0.45 -5.92
N ARG A 26 21.49 0.73 -6.40
CA ARG A 26 22.45 0.89 -7.50
C ARG A 26 23.81 0.31 -7.16
N ILE A 27 24.34 0.59 -5.96
CA ILE A 27 25.64 0.05 -5.52
C ILE A 27 25.60 -1.48 -5.48
N ASN A 28 24.47 -2.05 -5.09
CA ASN A 28 24.27 -3.50 -5.00
C ASN A 28 23.77 -4.14 -6.30
N SER A 29 23.77 -3.41 -7.42
CA SER A 29 23.26 -3.91 -8.72
C SER A 29 21.81 -4.45 -8.67
N LEU A 30 21.00 -3.90 -7.77
CA LEU A 30 19.57 -4.18 -7.66
C LEU A 30 18.80 -3.11 -8.42
N GLN A 31 17.89 -3.54 -9.30
CA GLN A 31 16.97 -2.64 -9.99
C GLN A 31 15.57 -2.75 -9.36
N ILE A 32 15.08 -1.62 -8.85
CA ILE A 32 13.73 -1.52 -8.30
C ILE A 32 12.77 -1.17 -9.45
N ASN A 33 11.76 -2.02 -9.66
CA ASN A 33 10.70 -1.73 -10.62
C ASN A 33 9.69 -0.75 -9.99
N VAL A 34 9.69 0.48 -10.49
CA VAL A 34 8.83 1.56 -9.96
C VAL A 34 7.35 1.27 -10.21
N ASP A 35 6.99 0.65 -11.34
CA ASP A 35 5.60 0.35 -11.69
C ASP A 35 4.94 -0.64 -10.70
N LYS A 36 5.74 -1.59 -10.18
CA LYS A 36 5.32 -2.54 -9.14
C LYS A 36 5.39 -1.97 -7.72
N THR A 37 5.98 -0.79 -7.54
CA THR A 37 6.12 -0.14 -6.24
C THR A 37 4.91 0.76 -5.98
N LYS A 38 4.31 0.64 -4.80
CA LYS A 38 3.16 1.45 -4.37
C LYS A 38 3.45 2.10 -3.03
N ALA A 39 2.93 3.29 -2.82
CA ALA A 39 2.93 3.98 -1.55
C ALA A 39 1.51 4.03 -0.97
N GLU A 40 1.38 3.95 0.35
CA GLU A 40 0.10 4.07 1.04
C GLU A 40 0.26 5.04 2.21
N LEU A 41 -0.65 6.01 2.31
CA LEU A 41 -0.66 7.00 3.38
C LEU A 41 -1.74 6.62 4.40
N PHE A 42 -1.32 6.17 5.58
CA PHE A 42 -2.23 5.88 6.67
C PHE A 42 -2.73 7.16 7.34
N ARG A 43 -4.06 7.24 7.54
CA ARG A 43 -4.73 8.37 8.20
C ARG A 43 -6.03 7.94 8.88
N PRO A 44 -6.52 8.69 9.89
CA PRO A 44 -7.86 8.48 10.41
C PRO A 44 -8.93 8.64 9.32
N LYS A 45 -9.99 7.84 9.39
CA LYS A 45 -11.11 7.83 8.42
C LYS A 45 -11.67 9.22 8.11
N HIS A 46 -11.79 10.06 9.16
CA HIS A 46 -12.39 11.38 9.08
C HIS A 46 -11.39 12.52 8.78
N LYS A 47 -10.09 12.24 8.67
CA LYS A 47 -9.07 13.26 8.34
C LYS A 47 -8.95 13.39 6.83
N VAL A 48 -9.46 14.47 6.24
CA VAL A 48 -9.22 14.76 4.82
C VAL A 48 -7.78 15.23 4.64
N VAL A 49 -7.07 14.66 3.67
CA VAL A 49 -5.69 15.02 3.35
C VAL A 49 -5.61 15.26 1.84
N THR A 50 -5.17 16.46 1.47
CA THR A 50 -4.87 16.82 0.09
C THR A 50 -3.40 16.48 -0.17
N ILE A 51 -3.14 15.58 -1.11
CA ILE A 51 -1.78 15.23 -1.53
C ILE A 51 -1.39 16.17 -2.66
N ILE A 52 -0.44 17.07 -2.39
CA ILE A 52 0.07 18.05 -3.37
C ILE A 52 1.45 17.64 -3.88
N ARG A 53 2.20 16.89 -3.06
CA ARG A 53 3.56 16.41 -3.33
C ARG A 53 3.54 15.02 -3.96
N ASP A 54 4.57 14.74 -4.76
CA ASP A 54 4.80 13.41 -5.34
C ASP A 54 5.84 12.62 -4.57
N ILE A 55 5.66 11.30 -4.52
CA ILE A 55 6.67 10.35 -4.06
C ILE A 55 7.41 9.86 -5.30
N VAL A 56 8.74 9.96 -5.32
CA VAL A 56 9.56 9.74 -6.51
C VAL A 56 10.70 8.78 -6.20
N LEU A 57 10.95 7.84 -7.10
CA LEU A 57 12.11 6.94 -7.09
C LEU A 57 12.78 6.98 -8.48
N ASN A 58 14.07 7.32 -8.54
CA ASN A 58 14.82 7.44 -9.80
C ASN A 58 14.10 8.33 -10.85
N SER A 59 13.62 9.51 -10.42
CA SER A 59 12.84 10.45 -11.25
C SER A 59 11.49 9.93 -11.75
N SER A 60 11.07 8.74 -11.34
CA SER A 60 9.76 8.16 -11.67
C SER A 60 8.80 8.26 -10.49
N LYS A 61 7.57 8.69 -10.74
CA LYS A 61 6.54 8.84 -9.71
C LYS A 61 6.01 7.49 -9.24
N ILE A 62 5.97 7.28 -7.93
CA ILE A 62 5.31 6.14 -7.30
C ILE A 62 3.83 6.47 -7.11
N GLU A 63 2.98 5.51 -7.43
CA GLU A 63 1.54 5.62 -7.22
C GLU A 63 1.19 5.56 -5.73
N VAL A 64 0.42 6.54 -5.24
CA VAL A 64 -0.17 6.51 -3.90
C VAL A 64 -1.56 5.87 -3.97
N VAL A 65 -1.71 4.69 -3.37
CA VAL A 65 -2.94 3.91 -3.40
C VAL A 65 -3.72 4.04 -2.09
N LYS A 66 -5.04 3.82 -2.15
CA LYS A 66 -5.94 3.85 -0.98
C LYS A 66 -6.09 2.48 -0.30
N SER A 67 -5.70 1.42 -0.98
CA SER A 67 -5.72 0.06 -0.46
C SER A 67 -4.71 -0.77 -1.22
N PHE A 68 -4.02 -1.64 -0.49
CA PHE A 68 -3.02 -2.53 -1.05
C PHE A 68 -3.08 -3.91 -0.39
N LYS A 69 -2.97 -4.96 -1.19
CA LYS A 69 -2.91 -6.33 -0.69
C LYS A 69 -1.45 -6.76 -0.55
N LEU A 70 -1.02 -7.00 0.69
CA LEU A 70 0.32 -7.46 1.02
C LEU A 70 0.23 -8.83 1.70
N LEU A 71 0.87 -9.83 1.09
CA LEU A 71 0.98 -11.20 1.62
C LEU A 71 -0.37 -11.82 2.05
N GLY A 72 -1.44 -11.53 1.31
CA GLY A 72 -2.78 -12.05 1.59
C GLY A 72 -3.67 -11.14 2.44
N VAL A 73 -3.09 -10.14 3.10
CA VAL A 73 -3.82 -9.16 3.93
C VAL A 73 -4.09 -7.90 3.13
N ILE A 74 -5.31 -7.36 3.23
CA ILE A 74 -5.68 -6.12 2.54
C ILE A 74 -5.57 -4.98 3.55
N PHE A 75 -4.65 -4.07 3.29
CA PHE A 75 -4.52 -2.81 4.01
C PHE A 75 -5.31 -1.73 3.29
N THR A 76 -5.80 -0.76 4.07
CA THR A 76 -6.47 0.42 3.55
C THR A 76 -5.85 1.66 4.19
N ALA A 77 -5.88 2.77 3.47
CA ALA A 77 -5.33 4.05 3.95
C ALA A 77 -5.99 4.52 5.26
N THR A 78 -7.21 4.06 5.55
CA THR A 78 -7.91 4.36 6.81
C THR A 78 -7.76 3.28 7.88
N MET A 79 -6.94 2.25 7.62
CA MET A 79 -6.77 1.07 8.46
C MET A 79 -8.10 0.37 8.80
N SER A 80 -9.08 0.45 7.89
CA SER A 80 -10.33 -0.30 8.01
C SER A 80 -10.17 -1.73 7.51
N TRP A 81 -10.86 -2.66 8.17
CA TRP A 81 -10.89 -4.07 7.84
C TRP A 81 -12.04 -4.47 6.92
N ASP A 82 -12.98 -3.56 6.61
CA ASP A 82 -14.17 -3.88 5.79
C ASP A 82 -13.80 -4.57 4.47
N SER A 83 -12.80 -4.04 3.76
CA SER A 83 -12.34 -4.59 2.48
C SER A 83 -11.72 -5.98 2.65
N HIS A 84 -10.96 -6.20 3.73
CA HIS A 84 -10.36 -7.49 4.01
C HIS A 84 -11.42 -8.53 4.42
N VAL A 85 -12.34 -8.15 5.31
CA VAL A 85 -13.42 -9.00 5.78
C VAL A 85 -14.34 -9.41 4.62
N ASN A 86 -14.75 -8.48 3.77
CA ASN A 86 -15.57 -8.78 2.60
C ASN A 86 -14.84 -9.70 1.61
N TYR A 87 -13.53 -9.51 1.42
CA TYR A 87 -12.71 -10.41 0.61
C TYR A 87 -12.69 -11.84 1.19
N LEU A 88 -12.55 -11.98 2.51
CA LEU A 88 -12.58 -13.29 3.17
C LEU A 88 -13.95 -13.95 3.08
N ILE A 89 -15.04 -13.21 3.35
CA ILE A 89 -16.42 -13.71 3.22
C ILE A 89 -16.64 -14.30 1.83
N SER A 90 -16.32 -13.56 0.77
CA SER A 90 -16.46 -14.02 -0.62
C SER A 90 -15.70 -15.32 -0.89
N LYS A 91 -14.48 -15.45 -0.37
CA LYS A 91 -13.67 -16.67 -0.54
C LYS A 91 -14.23 -17.85 0.24
N LEU A 92 -14.66 -17.64 1.47
CA LEU A 92 -15.23 -18.70 2.30
C LEU A 92 -16.58 -19.19 1.76
N SER A 93 -17.44 -18.28 1.26
CA SER A 93 -18.73 -18.65 0.66
C SER A 93 -18.55 -19.57 -0.56
N GLN A 94 -17.53 -19.36 -1.39
CA GLN A 94 -17.22 -20.25 -2.53
C GLN A 94 -16.86 -21.65 -2.06
N VAL A 95 -16.04 -21.75 -1.00
CA VAL A 95 -15.64 -23.05 -0.42
C VAL A 95 -16.84 -23.78 0.16
N VAL A 96 -17.67 -23.08 0.95
CA VAL A 96 -18.89 -23.65 1.54
C VAL A 96 -19.87 -24.11 0.47
N GLY A 97 -20.09 -23.30 -0.57
CA GLY A 97 -20.96 -23.65 -1.69
C GLY A 97 -20.48 -24.91 -2.43
N GLY A 98 -19.18 -25.03 -2.67
CA GLY A 98 -18.58 -26.24 -3.25
C GLY A 98 -18.80 -27.47 -2.37
N ILE A 99 -18.53 -27.37 -1.07
CA ILE A 99 -18.76 -28.48 -0.12
C ILE A 99 -20.24 -28.90 -0.11
N ASN A 100 -21.16 -27.93 -0.12
CA ASN A 100 -22.59 -28.23 -0.12
C ASN A 100 -23.04 -28.92 -1.41
N SER A 101 -22.46 -28.53 -2.56
CA SER A 101 -22.76 -29.15 -3.85
C SER A 101 -22.32 -30.62 -3.97
N HIS A 102 -21.30 -31.03 -3.22
CA HIS A 102 -20.80 -32.43 -3.22
C HIS A 102 -21.47 -33.32 -2.17
N ARG A 103 -22.34 -32.75 -1.33
CA ARG A 103 -23.15 -33.51 -0.35
C ARG A 103 -24.53 -33.89 -0.91
N CYS A 104 -24.78 -33.59 -2.19
CA CYS A 104 -25.94 -34.00 -2.96
C CYS A 104 -25.57 -35.14 -3.92
#